data_AF-A0A1X0QJC2-F1
#
_entry.id   AF-A0A1X0QJC2-F1
#
_cell.length_a   1.000
_cell.length_b   1.000
_cell.length_c   1.000
_cell.angle_alpha   90.00
_cell.angle_beta   90.00
_cell.angle_gamma   90.00
#
_symmetry.space_group_name_H-M   'P 1'
#
loop_
_entity.id
_entity.type
_entity.pdbx_description
1 polymer ?
#
loop_
_entity_poly.entity_id
_entity_poly.type
_entity_poly.pdbx_seq_one_letter_code
_entity_poly.pdbx_strand_id
1 'polypeptide(L)'
;MSKKKKTVIKNLENDAVEADIKNKEKTISNLQSKISCYKRELTNLKVKIFKLNTKITELNTKLQNVNKIKMNEELFENLKKLTNKQEIIIDSLTNQIINMKKASEINVNKSNETDKSNEIDKEEKSSDNNENVKKTTEKDLIETKFDEIGVKNLTKDILNIFNQKITIKEFNENFTIKEFTEYAKSDSNFNLTDKIMTRSKKPIRMYVMDNLDSIIRFIFTNINKYDLNRLCSTLYFINTEISPKRKLVIALDILMTVKQPSCILYLISALFNNDLVYDETDNELSKLSSRDLILKVLNSLFYHLLNLDMDLYENSNILKNLNRIKNNLSIKQPNENLYELLDKLLKLNYVNIIDFENRRFNNEVNTAVSLVRTICRFLDWDYTYNTVILEKLDIKNNPYHTYILASLSVSAYSELGLVKSVKNIFNEFVFIMDKPCEVSYICYVILKTIRSDKTGEFLEFYKDNIDQDHLKVLNELLIY
;
A
#
# COMPACT_ATOMS: atom_id res chain seq x y z
N MET A 1 -14.93 44.22 87.47
CA MET A 1 -15.91 43.76 86.47
C MET A 1 -15.24 43.32 85.13
N SER A 2 -14.11 42.59 85.14
CA SER A 2 -13.29 42.39 83.90
C SER A 2 -12.90 40.95 83.51
N LYS A 3 -13.22 39.91 84.31
CA LYS A 3 -13.02 38.51 83.88
C LYS A 3 -14.27 37.89 83.23
N LYS A 4 -15.45 38.12 83.82
CA LYS A 4 -16.74 37.58 83.35
C LYS A 4 -17.09 38.02 81.91
N LYS A 5 -16.87 39.30 81.55
CA LYS A 5 -17.10 39.82 80.19
C LYS A 5 -16.17 39.18 79.14
N LYS A 6 -14.89 38.95 79.47
CA LYS A 6 -13.93 38.31 78.54
C LYS A 6 -14.29 36.85 78.28
N THR A 7 -14.75 36.12 79.30
CA THR A 7 -15.21 34.74 79.14
C THR A 7 -16.47 34.65 78.28
N VAL A 8 -17.42 35.57 78.45
CA VAL A 8 -18.65 35.61 77.63
C VAL A 8 -18.34 35.91 76.16
N ILE A 9 -17.45 36.87 75.87
CA ILE A 9 -17.05 37.19 74.48
C ILE A 9 -16.34 36.00 73.82
N LYS A 10 -15.41 35.35 74.52
CA LYS A 10 -14.68 34.18 73.99
C LYS A 10 -15.61 32.98 73.74
N ASN A 11 -16.64 32.80 74.57
CA ASN A 11 -17.64 31.75 74.35
C ASN A 11 -18.51 32.04 73.12
N LEU A 12 -18.94 33.30 72.94
CA LEU A 12 -19.72 33.71 71.76
C LEU A 12 -18.93 33.57 70.45
N GLU A 13 -17.63 33.88 70.47
CA GLU A 13 -16.74 33.67 69.32
C GLU A 13 -16.57 32.18 68.99
N ASN A 14 -16.41 31.33 70.01
CA ASN A 14 -16.35 29.88 69.84
C ASN A 14 -17.65 29.31 69.26
N ASP A 15 -18.81 29.75 69.76
CA ASP A 15 -20.13 29.31 69.27
C ASP A 15 -20.33 29.66 67.79
N ALA A 16 -19.87 30.84 67.36
CA ALA A 16 -19.94 31.27 65.96
C ALA A 16 -19.02 30.44 65.05
N VAL A 17 -17.80 30.11 65.51
CA VAL A 17 -16.87 29.24 64.79
C VAL A 17 -17.43 27.82 64.68
N GLU A 18 -18.01 27.30 65.76
CA GLU A 18 -18.61 25.96 65.78
C GLU A 18 -19.82 25.87 64.82
N ALA A 19 -20.64 26.92 64.74
CA ALA A 19 -21.72 27.01 63.78
C ALA A 19 -21.23 27.03 62.32
N ASP A 20 -20.16 27.76 62.01
CA ASP A 20 -19.57 27.81 60.66
C ASP A 20 -18.94 26.47 60.25
N ILE A 21 -18.27 25.78 61.19
CA ILE A 21 -17.73 24.43 60.98
C ILE A 21 -18.87 23.46 60.64
N LYS A 22 -19.95 23.45 61.43
CA LYS A 22 -21.11 22.57 61.18
C LYS A 22 -21.74 22.81 59.80
N ASN A 23 -21.79 24.07 59.36
CA ASN A 23 -22.33 24.41 58.05
C ASN A 23 -21.42 23.95 56.89
N LYS A 24 -20.09 24.10 57.06
CA LYS A 24 -19.09 23.58 56.12
C LYS A 24 -19.11 22.05 56.04
N GLU A 25 -19.23 21.35 57.16
CA GLU A 25 -19.36 19.89 57.21
C GLU A 25 -20.61 19.41 56.44
N LYS A 26 -21.75 20.10 56.63
CA LYS A 26 -22.98 19.82 55.87
C LYS A 26 -22.78 20.03 54.37
N THR A 27 -22.05 21.08 53.98
CA THR A 27 -21.73 21.37 52.57
C THR A 27 -20.82 20.30 51.97
N ILE A 28 -19.78 19.87 52.70
CA ILE A 28 -18.87 18.79 52.28
C ILE A 28 -19.63 17.48 52.09
N SER A 29 -20.48 17.11 53.05
CA SER A 29 -21.30 15.90 52.97
C SER A 29 -22.22 15.90 51.74
N ASN A 30 -22.83 17.05 51.43
CA ASN A 30 -23.64 17.22 50.21
C ASN A 30 -22.80 17.07 48.93
N LEU A 31 -21.59 17.63 48.88
CA LEU A 31 -20.69 17.50 47.72
C LEU A 31 -20.21 16.05 47.52
N GLN A 32 -19.87 15.35 48.61
CA GLN A 32 -19.49 13.94 48.56
C GLN A 32 -20.63 13.05 48.02
N SER A 33 -21.87 13.37 48.40
CA SER A 33 -23.06 12.69 47.88
C SER A 33 -23.23 12.92 46.37
N LYS A 34 -23.05 14.15 45.89
CA LYS A 34 -23.08 14.48 44.45
C LYS A 34 -21.97 13.78 43.67
N ILE A 35 -20.74 13.78 44.17
CA ILE A 35 -19.60 13.07 43.55
C ILE A 35 -19.91 11.58 43.42
N SER A 36 -20.50 10.97 44.44
CA SER A 36 -20.90 9.56 44.42
C SER A 36 -21.98 9.29 43.36
N CYS A 37 -22.93 10.21 43.18
CA CYS A 37 -23.93 10.14 42.11
C CYS A 37 -23.29 10.20 40.72
N TYR A 38 -22.42 11.18 40.47
CA TYR A 38 -21.73 11.31 39.17
C TYR A 38 -20.82 10.13 38.86
N LYS A 39 -20.13 9.54 39.85
CA LYS A 39 -19.36 8.32 39.66
C LYS A 39 -20.23 7.15 39.19
N ARG A 40 -21.44 7.03 39.75
CA ARG A 40 -22.40 6.00 39.34
C ARG A 40 -22.90 6.23 37.92
N GLU A 41 -23.25 7.46 37.57
CA GLU A 41 -23.67 7.82 36.20
C GLU A 41 -22.56 7.55 35.17
N LEU A 42 -21.31 7.90 35.49
CA LEU A 42 -20.16 7.64 34.63
C LEU A 42 -19.92 6.14 34.42
N THR A 43 -20.12 5.34 35.47
CA THR A 43 -20.05 3.87 35.37
C THR A 43 -21.15 3.32 34.48
N ASN A 44 -22.38 3.82 34.61
CA ASN A 44 -23.51 3.43 33.76
C ASN A 44 -23.28 3.82 32.29
N LEU A 45 -22.71 4.99 32.02
CA LEU A 45 -22.34 5.42 30.67
C LEU A 45 -21.27 4.52 30.06
N LYS A 46 -20.22 4.14 30.83
CA LYS A 46 -19.20 3.19 30.37
C LYS A 46 -19.82 1.84 29.97
N VAL A 47 -20.76 1.32 30.75
CA VAL A 47 -21.47 0.07 30.41
C VAL A 47 -22.31 0.23 29.14
N LYS A 48 -22.99 1.37 28.94
CA LYS A 48 -23.72 1.64 27.70
C LYS A 48 -22.80 1.71 26.48
N ILE A 49 -21.66 2.39 26.59
CA ILE A 49 -20.65 2.47 25.53
C ILE A 49 -20.12 1.09 25.18
N PHE A 50 -19.81 0.27 26.19
CA PHE A 50 -19.35 -1.11 25.97
C PHE A 50 -20.37 -1.92 25.16
N LYS A 51 -21.66 -1.87 25.53
CA LYS A 51 -22.74 -2.56 24.80
C LYS A 51 -22.90 -2.06 23.36
N LEU A 52 -22.76 -0.75 23.12
CA LEU A 52 -22.80 -0.19 21.78
C LEU A 52 -21.62 -0.66 20.94
N ASN A 53 -20.42 -0.71 21.50
CA ASN A 53 -19.23 -1.20 20.81
C ASN A 53 -19.38 -2.67 20.41
N THR A 54 -19.92 -3.53 21.29
CA THR A 54 -20.22 -4.93 20.94
C THR A 54 -21.20 -5.03 19.77
N LYS A 55 -22.23 -4.17 19.74
CA LYS A 55 -23.20 -4.15 18.64
C LYS A 55 -22.59 -3.65 17.32
N ILE A 56 -21.65 -2.71 17.39
CA ILE A 56 -20.90 -2.24 16.22
C ILE A 56 -20.03 -3.38 15.65
N THR A 57 -19.32 -4.14 16.49
CA THR A 57 -18.54 -5.31 16.01
C THR A 57 -19.43 -6.39 15.40
N GLU A 58 -20.60 -6.67 15.97
CA GLU A 58 -21.58 -7.58 15.37
C GLU A 58 -22.11 -7.09 14.01
N LEU A 59 -22.34 -5.78 13.85
CA LEU A 59 -22.78 -5.22 12.57
C LEU A 59 -21.67 -5.25 11.52
N ASN A 60 -20.42 -4.99 11.92
CA ASN A 60 -19.28 -5.04 11.02
C ASN A 60 -19.01 -6.46 10.49
N THR A 61 -19.15 -7.48 11.33
CA THR A 61 -19.02 -8.88 10.87
C THR A 61 -20.16 -9.26 9.91
N LYS A 62 -21.38 -8.81 10.16
CA LYS A 62 -22.50 -8.97 9.21
C LYS A 62 -22.25 -8.27 7.88
N LEU A 63 -21.71 -7.05 7.89
CA LEU A 63 -21.38 -6.30 6.69
C LEU A 63 -20.29 -6.99 5.86
N GLN A 64 -19.26 -7.53 6.51
CA GLN A 64 -18.23 -8.33 5.84
C GLN A 64 -18.82 -9.56 5.14
N ASN A 65 -19.79 -10.24 5.76
CA ASN A 65 -20.47 -11.38 5.15
C ASN A 65 -21.31 -10.96 3.94
N VAL A 66 -21.99 -9.82 3.99
CA VAL A 66 -22.74 -9.28 2.84
C VAL A 66 -21.82 -8.95 1.67
N ASN A 67 -20.66 -8.34 1.94
CA ASN A 67 -19.68 -8.03 0.89
C ASN A 67 -19.14 -9.30 0.22
N LYS A 68 -18.90 -10.37 0.98
CA LYS A 68 -18.52 -11.69 0.43
C LYS A 68 -19.60 -12.26 -0.49
N ILE A 69 -20.88 -12.14 -0.11
CA ILE A 69 -22.00 -12.59 -0.96
C ILE A 69 -22.02 -11.83 -2.28
N LYS A 70 -21.89 -10.50 -2.24
CA LYS A 70 -21.88 -9.67 -3.44
C LYS A 70 -20.73 -10.01 -4.40
N MET A 71 -19.54 -10.28 -3.86
CA MET A 71 -18.39 -10.71 -4.66
C MET A 71 -18.64 -12.08 -5.31
N ASN A 72 -19.29 -13.00 -4.60
CA ASN A 72 -19.68 -14.31 -5.15
C ASN A 72 -20.74 -14.19 -6.25
N GLU A 73 -21.69 -13.25 -6.15
CA GLU A 73 -22.68 -12.97 -7.20
C GLU A 73 -22.02 -12.48 -8.50
N GLU A 74 -21.04 -11.57 -8.39
CA GLU A 74 -20.28 -11.09 -9.55
C GLU A 74 -19.44 -12.22 -10.19
N LEU A 75 -18.82 -13.07 -9.37
CA LEU A 75 -18.10 -14.25 -9.85
C LEU A 75 -19.03 -15.21 -10.60
N PHE A 76 -20.24 -15.44 -10.07
CA PHE A 76 -21.23 -16.31 -10.67
C PHE A 76 -21.69 -15.80 -12.04
N GLU A 77 -21.95 -14.50 -12.20
CA GLU A 77 -22.30 -13.91 -13.49
C GLU A 77 -21.16 -13.97 -14.52
N ASN A 78 -19.91 -13.81 -14.07
CA ASN A 78 -18.75 -13.98 -14.94
C ASN A 78 -18.59 -15.44 -15.41
N LEU A 79 -18.78 -16.41 -14.51
CA LEU A 79 -18.75 -17.83 -14.87
C LEU A 79 -19.86 -18.17 -15.87
N LYS A 80 -21.08 -17.66 -15.67
CA LYS A 80 -22.21 -17.86 -16.59
C LYS A 80 -21.91 -17.33 -18.01
N LYS A 81 -21.30 -16.15 -18.12
CA LYS A 81 -20.86 -15.61 -19.42
C LYS A 81 -19.79 -16.50 -20.08
N LEU A 82 -18.89 -17.08 -19.29
CA LEU A 82 -17.81 -17.93 -19.78
C LEU A 82 -18.36 -19.28 -20.27
N THR A 83 -19.32 -19.87 -19.55
CA THR A 83 -20.06 -21.07 -19.96
C THR A 83 -20.80 -20.84 -21.29
N ASN A 84 -21.53 -19.74 -21.43
CA ASN A 84 -22.21 -19.42 -22.71
C ASN A 84 -21.23 -19.30 -23.89
N LYS A 85 -20.04 -18.73 -23.67
CA LYS A 85 -19.00 -18.66 -24.71
C LYS A 85 -18.49 -20.04 -25.09
N GLN A 86 -18.30 -20.93 -24.11
CA GLN A 86 -17.85 -22.30 -24.36
C GLN A 86 -18.91 -23.10 -25.12
N GLU A 87 -20.20 -22.91 -24.82
CA GLU A 87 -21.30 -23.55 -25.52
C GLU A 87 -21.33 -23.17 -27.02
N ILE A 88 -21.16 -21.88 -27.35
CA ILE A 88 -21.02 -21.41 -28.74
C ILE A 88 -19.84 -22.07 -29.46
N ILE A 89 -18.70 -22.24 -28.77
CA ILE A 89 -17.51 -22.89 -29.35
C ILE A 89 -17.80 -24.37 -29.61
N ILE A 90 -18.43 -25.06 -28.66
CA ILE A 90 -18.81 -26.47 -28.79
C ILE A 90 -19.77 -26.66 -29.97
N ASP A 91 -20.78 -25.80 -30.11
CA ASP A 91 -21.73 -25.86 -31.23
C ASP A 91 -21.03 -25.63 -32.58
N SER A 92 -20.11 -24.67 -32.65
CA SER A 92 -19.32 -24.38 -33.84
C SER A 92 -18.45 -25.58 -34.24
N LEU A 93 -17.73 -26.17 -33.28
CA LEU A 93 -16.90 -27.36 -33.52
C LEU A 93 -17.75 -28.57 -33.91
N THR A 94 -18.90 -28.75 -33.28
CA THR A 94 -19.83 -29.84 -33.60
C THR A 94 -20.34 -29.71 -35.03
N ASN A 95 -20.71 -28.50 -35.46
CA ASN A 95 -21.11 -28.22 -36.83
C ASN A 95 -19.97 -28.45 -37.85
N GLN A 96 -18.74 -28.09 -37.50
CA GLN A 96 -17.57 -28.38 -38.34
C GLN A 96 -17.36 -29.89 -38.51
N ILE A 97 -17.44 -30.67 -37.43
CA ILE A 97 -17.31 -32.13 -37.47
C ILE A 97 -18.41 -32.76 -38.34
N ILE A 98 -19.66 -32.30 -38.22
CA ILE A 98 -20.78 -32.78 -39.04
C ILE A 98 -20.52 -32.50 -40.53
N ASN A 99 -20.03 -31.30 -40.86
CA ASN A 99 -19.73 -30.92 -42.24
C ASN A 99 -18.56 -31.73 -42.82
N MET A 100 -17.52 -32.02 -42.01
CA MET A 100 -16.41 -32.87 -42.43
C MET A 100 -16.86 -34.31 -42.71
N LYS A 101 -17.76 -34.88 -41.88
CA LYS A 101 -18.33 -36.21 -42.12
C LYS A 101 -19.14 -36.27 -43.43
N LYS A 102 -19.96 -35.26 -43.70
CA LYS A 102 -20.72 -35.16 -44.97
C LYS A 102 -19.79 -35.04 -46.19
N ALA A 103 -18.70 -34.28 -46.08
CA ALA A 103 -17.71 -34.16 -47.15
C ALA A 103 -16.96 -35.48 -47.42
N SER A 104 -16.69 -36.28 -46.38
CA SER A 104 -16.10 -37.61 -46.56
C SER A 104 -17.05 -38.62 -47.21
N GLU A 105 -18.35 -38.56 -46.92
CA GLU A 105 -19.36 -39.43 -47.57
C GLU A 105 -19.55 -39.09 -49.07
N ILE A 106 -19.38 -37.82 -49.45
CA ILE A 106 -19.48 -37.38 -50.86
C ILE A 106 -18.28 -37.85 -51.70
N ASN A 107 -17.10 -38.01 -51.10
CA ASN A 107 -15.89 -38.48 -51.81
C ASN A 107 -15.84 -40.01 -52.01
N VAL A 108 -16.62 -40.80 -51.27
CA VAL A 108 -16.73 -42.25 -51.51
C VAL A 108 -17.60 -42.55 -52.75
N ASN A 109 -18.53 -41.67 -53.11
CA ASN A 109 -19.44 -41.87 -54.25
C ASN A 109 -18.92 -41.34 -55.60
N LYS A 110 -17.65 -40.91 -55.68
CA LYS A 110 -17.02 -40.36 -56.91
C LYS A 110 -15.77 -41.08 -57.38
N SER A 111 -15.39 -42.20 -56.75
CA SER A 111 -14.19 -42.98 -57.11
C SER A 111 -14.50 -44.39 -57.64
N ASN A 112 -15.64 -44.54 -58.33
CA ASN A 112 -15.90 -45.70 -59.19
C ASN A 112 -15.83 -45.25 -60.66
N GLU A 113 -14.63 -45.06 -61.18
CA GLU A 113 -14.34 -45.16 -62.61
C GLU A 113 -12.83 -45.01 -62.85
N THR A 114 -12.20 -46.11 -63.31
CA THR A 114 -10.95 -46.18 -64.12
C THR A 114 -9.66 -45.65 -63.48
N ASP A 115 -8.47 -46.22 -63.65
CA ASP A 115 -7.98 -47.41 -64.32
C ASP A 115 -6.56 -47.69 -63.77
N LYS A 116 -6.09 -48.91 -64.03
CA LYS A 116 -4.87 -49.58 -63.57
C LYS A 116 -3.55 -48.78 -63.71
N SER A 117 -2.69 -48.88 -62.69
CA SER A 117 -1.27 -49.24 -62.85
C SER A 117 -0.59 -49.57 -61.52
N ASN A 118 0.10 -50.71 -61.53
CA ASN A 118 0.83 -51.37 -60.44
C ASN A 118 2.05 -50.58 -59.93
N GLU A 119 2.40 -50.75 -58.64
CA GLU A 119 3.62 -51.45 -58.15
C GLU A 119 3.84 -51.15 -56.64
N ILE A 120 3.54 -52.11 -55.77
CA ILE A 120 4.47 -52.97 -54.99
C ILE A 120 5.10 -52.31 -53.75
N ASP A 121 4.52 -52.68 -52.60
CA ASP A 121 5.09 -53.17 -51.34
C ASP A 121 6.47 -52.68 -50.85
N LYS A 122 6.48 -52.19 -49.60
CA LYS A 122 7.32 -52.75 -48.53
C LYS A 122 6.84 -52.34 -47.13
N GLU A 123 6.14 -53.30 -46.53
CA GLU A 123 6.24 -53.82 -45.15
C GLU A 123 6.37 -52.88 -43.95
N GLU A 124 5.32 -52.97 -43.14
CA GLU A 124 5.23 -52.77 -41.71
C GLU A 124 6.39 -53.38 -40.91
N LYS A 125 6.84 -52.67 -39.86
CA LYS A 125 7.02 -53.30 -38.54
C LYS A 125 6.54 -52.39 -37.42
N SER A 126 5.59 -52.93 -36.69
CA SER A 126 4.98 -52.48 -35.45
C SER A 126 5.87 -52.67 -34.21
N SER A 127 5.37 -52.13 -33.10
CA SER A 127 5.63 -52.45 -31.68
C SER A 127 7.00 -52.05 -31.10
N ASP A 128 7.03 -51.14 -30.14
CA ASP A 128 6.60 -51.43 -28.77
C ASP A 128 6.40 -50.17 -27.90
N ASN A 129 5.37 -50.25 -27.08
CA ASN A 129 4.99 -49.30 -26.04
C ASN A 129 6.07 -49.18 -24.97
N ASN A 130 6.36 -47.96 -24.54
CA ASN A 130 6.76 -47.68 -23.15
C ASN A 130 6.32 -46.28 -22.76
N GLU A 131 5.05 -46.19 -22.32
CA GLU A 131 4.56 -45.11 -21.46
C GLU A 131 5.33 -45.15 -20.14
N ASN A 132 6.39 -44.36 -20.03
CA ASN A 132 6.96 -44.02 -18.74
C ASN A 132 6.05 -43.03 -18.03
N VAL A 133 5.02 -43.58 -17.36
CA VAL A 133 4.27 -42.92 -16.29
C VAL A 133 5.27 -42.60 -15.17
N LYS A 134 5.85 -41.40 -15.21
CA LYS A 134 6.55 -40.83 -14.05
C LYS A 134 5.48 -40.53 -13.00
N LYS A 135 5.46 -41.38 -11.97
CA LYS A 135 4.80 -41.15 -10.68
C LYS A 135 5.14 -39.74 -10.20
N THR A 136 4.21 -38.82 -10.35
CA THR A 136 4.20 -37.56 -9.62
C THR A 136 4.01 -37.93 -8.15
N THR A 137 5.07 -37.80 -7.36
CA THR A 137 4.98 -37.91 -5.91
C THR A 137 4.03 -36.83 -5.41
N GLU A 138 2.87 -37.26 -4.93
CA GLU A 138 1.92 -36.47 -4.13
C GLU A 138 2.64 -35.88 -2.91
N LYS A 139 3.18 -34.66 -3.06
CA LYS A 139 3.61 -33.84 -1.91
C LYS A 139 3.63 -32.33 -2.13
N ASP A 140 3.33 -31.82 -3.33
CA ASP A 140 3.60 -30.42 -3.69
C ASP A 140 2.39 -29.66 -4.26
N LEU A 141 1.20 -29.77 -3.67
CA LEU A 141 0.10 -28.83 -3.94
C LEU A 141 -0.63 -28.53 -2.63
N ILE A 142 0.02 -27.74 -1.76
CA ILE A 142 -0.74 -26.93 -0.81
C ILE A 142 -1.21 -25.73 -1.62
N GLU A 143 -2.41 -25.82 -2.18
CA GLU A 143 -3.11 -24.63 -2.69
C GLU A 143 -3.16 -23.61 -1.55
N THR A 144 -2.52 -22.48 -1.76
CA THR A 144 -2.51 -21.39 -0.79
C THR A 144 -3.72 -20.50 -1.05
N LYS A 145 -4.20 -19.77 -0.02
CA LYS A 145 -5.24 -18.72 -0.19
C LYS A 145 -4.88 -17.68 -1.28
N PHE A 146 -3.60 -17.60 -1.65
CA PHE A 146 -3.09 -16.78 -2.76
C PHE A 146 -3.44 -17.36 -4.14
N ASP A 147 -3.49 -18.69 -4.30
CA ASP A 147 -3.90 -19.35 -5.54
C ASP A 147 -5.40 -19.11 -5.82
N GLU A 148 -6.22 -19.07 -4.76
CA GLU A 148 -7.66 -18.74 -4.84
C GLU A 148 -7.93 -17.31 -5.34
N ILE A 149 -7.00 -16.37 -5.10
CA ILE A 149 -7.07 -14.98 -5.59
C ILE A 149 -6.20 -14.75 -6.85
N GLY A 150 -5.73 -15.82 -7.50
CA GLY A 150 -5.03 -15.76 -8.79
C GLY A 150 -3.53 -15.44 -8.72
N VAL A 151 -2.93 -15.43 -7.53
CA VAL A 151 -1.49 -15.20 -7.33
C VAL A 151 -0.75 -16.53 -7.26
N LYS A 152 -0.21 -16.97 -8.40
CA LYS A 152 0.50 -18.25 -8.51
C LYS A 152 1.96 -18.15 -8.07
N ASN A 153 2.47 -19.21 -7.43
CA ASN A 153 3.89 -19.43 -7.07
C ASN A 153 4.52 -18.50 -6.02
N LEU A 154 3.78 -17.59 -5.38
CA LEU A 154 4.35 -16.63 -4.42
C LEU A 154 5.07 -17.30 -3.24
N THR A 155 4.49 -18.35 -2.67
CA THR A 155 5.11 -19.15 -1.60
C THR A 155 6.47 -19.71 -2.04
N LYS A 156 6.55 -20.22 -3.27
CA LYS A 156 7.79 -20.74 -3.84
C LYS A 156 8.81 -19.63 -4.06
N ASP A 157 8.38 -18.48 -4.55
CA ASP A 157 9.25 -17.33 -4.79
C ASP A 157 9.87 -16.79 -3.50
N ILE A 158 9.09 -16.70 -2.42
CA ILE A 158 9.57 -16.32 -1.08
C ILE A 158 10.58 -17.34 -0.55
N LEU A 159 10.30 -18.63 -0.67
CA LEU A 159 11.20 -19.68 -0.19
C LEU A 159 12.50 -19.74 -1.02
N ASN A 160 12.42 -19.46 -2.32
CA ASN A 160 13.57 -19.42 -3.23
C ASN A 160 14.56 -18.29 -2.93
N ILE A 161 14.17 -17.27 -2.16
CA ILE A 161 15.11 -16.25 -1.68
C ILE A 161 16.25 -16.90 -0.90
N PHE A 162 15.92 -17.89 -0.05
CA PHE A 162 16.84 -18.44 0.94
C PHE A 162 17.39 -19.83 0.57
N ASN A 163 16.76 -20.51 -0.39
CA ASN A 163 17.12 -21.87 -0.80
C ASN A 163 17.91 -21.85 -2.12
N GLN A 164 19.20 -21.50 -2.08
CA GLN A 164 20.06 -21.61 -3.27
C GLN A 164 21.44 -22.22 -3.01
N LYS A 165 21.90 -22.99 -4.01
CA LYS A 165 23.29 -23.42 -4.12
C LYS A 165 24.09 -22.26 -4.72
N ILE A 166 25.02 -21.73 -3.94
CA ILE A 166 25.94 -20.68 -4.41
C ILE A 166 26.69 -21.21 -5.62
N THR A 167 26.56 -20.50 -6.74
CA THR A 167 27.37 -20.76 -7.94
C THR A 167 28.30 -19.57 -8.08
N ILE A 168 29.58 -19.76 -7.72
CA ILE A 168 30.56 -18.67 -7.77
C ILE A 168 30.75 -18.28 -9.23
N LYS A 169 30.21 -17.12 -9.61
CA LYS A 169 30.52 -16.46 -10.88
C LYS A 169 31.64 -15.47 -10.65
N GLU A 170 32.59 -15.40 -11.58
CA GLU A 170 33.60 -14.35 -11.55
C GLU A 170 32.96 -13.00 -11.88
N PHE A 171 33.38 -11.96 -11.17
CA PHE A 171 32.94 -10.60 -11.41
C PHE A 171 33.63 -10.03 -12.66
N ASN A 172 32.87 -9.29 -13.48
CA ASN A 172 33.37 -8.58 -14.66
C ASN A 172 32.98 -7.09 -14.57
N GLU A 173 33.98 -6.22 -14.71
CA GLU A 173 33.80 -4.76 -14.66
C GLU A 173 32.96 -4.21 -15.82
N ASN A 174 32.87 -4.96 -16.93
CA ASN A 174 32.09 -4.59 -18.12
C ASN A 174 30.66 -5.15 -18.13
N PHE A 175 30.15 -5.63 -17.00
CA PHE A 175 28.77 -6.11 -16.94
C PHE A 175 27.81 -5.00 -17.39
N THR A 176 26.79 -5.41 -18.15
CA THR A 176 25.57 -4.63 -18.25
C THR A 176 24.81 -4.68 -16.92
N ILE A 177 23.92 -3.71 -16.66
CA ILE A 177 23.07 -3.71 -15.45
C ILE A 177 22.28 -5.03 -15.31
N LYS A 178 21.84 -5.60 -16.42
CA LYS A 178 21.13 -6.88 -16.45
C LYS A 178 22.03 -8.03 -16.00
N GLU A 179 23.26 -8.09 -16.48
CA GLU A 179 24.23 -9.12 -16.09
C GLU A 179 24.66 -8.96 -14.63
N PHE A 180 24.86 -7.72 -14.18
CA PHE A 180 25.18 -7.43 -12.78
C PHE A 180 24.09 -7.93 -11.82
N THR A 181 22.82 -7.73 -12.14
CA THR A 181 21.73 -8.22 -11.28
C THR A 181 21.60 -9.75 -11.29
N GLU A 182 21.98 -10.42 -12.38
CA GLU A 182 22.13 -11.89 -12.41
C GLU A 182 23.35 -12.37 -11.64
N TYR A 183 24.44 -11.60 -11.66
CA TYR A 183 25.62 -11.84 -10.82
C TYR A 183 25.26 -11.72 -9.34
N ALA A 184 24.56 -10.65 -8.94
CA ALA A 184 24.14 -10.42 -7.55
C ALA A 184 23.29 -11.57 -7.01
N LYS A 185 22.36 -12.09 -7.84
CA LYS A 185 21.57 -13.28 -7.53
C LYS A 185 22.43 -14.53 -7.24
N SER A 186 23.53 -14.72 -7.97
CA SER A 186 24.40 -15.90 -7.80
C SER A 186 25.47 -15.78 -6.72
N ASP A 187 25.96 -14.56 -6.46
CA ASP A 187 27.11 -14.28 -5.58
C ASP A 187 26.69 -13.85 -4.16
N SER A 188 25.58 -13.13 -4.03
CA SER A 188 25.09 -12.65 -2.73
C SER A 188 23.91 -13.46 -2.21
N ASN A 189 24.08 -14.03 -1.02
CA ASN A 189 23.00 -14.64 -0.27
C ASN A 189 22.39 -13.60 0.66
N PHE A 190 21.36 -12.90 0.17
CA PHE A 190 20.48 -12.19 1.10
C PHE A 190 19.94 -13.21 2.11
N ASN A 191 20.20 -12.97 3.38
CA ASN A 191 19.73 -13.80 4.47
C ASN A 191 19.18 -12.93 5.60
N LEU A 192 18.43 -13.55 6.51
CA LEU A 192 17.80 -12.87 7.64
C LEU A 192 18.56 -13.08 8.96
N THR A 193 19.68 -13.81 8.94
CA THR A 193 20.40 -14.22 10.16
C THR A 193 21.64 -13.39 10.41
N ASP A 194 22.28 -12.88 9.36
CA ASP A 194 23.54 -12.16 9.45
C ASP A 194 23.29 -10.66 9.34
N LYS A 195 23.57 -9.92 10.42
CA LYS A 195 23.73 -8.45 10.38
C LYS A 195 25.12 -8.05 9.87
N ILE A 196 25.79 -8.92 9.13
CA ILE A 196 27.18 -8.70 8.74
C ILE A 196 27.19 -7.62 7.66
N MET A 197 27.88 -6.53 7.95
CA MET A 197 28.17 -5.48 6.97
C MET A 197 29.20 -6.04 5.98
N THR A 198 28.73 -6.79 4.98
CA THR A 198 29.58 -7.32 3.92
C THR A 198 30.01 -6.17 3.02
N ARG A 199 31.22 -5.65 3.24
CA ARG A 199 31.81 -4.69 2.31
C ARG A 199 32.23 -5.46 1.05
N SER A 200 31.59 -5.15 -0.07
CA SER A 200 31.94 -5.68 -1.38
C SER A 200 33.41 -5.41 -1.71
N LYS A 201 34.05 -6.32 -2.45
CA LYS A 201 35.42 -6.15 -2.93
C LYS A 201 35.54 -4.87 -3.77
N LYS A 202 36.72 -4.23 -3.75
CA LYS A 202 36.96 -2.92 -4.38
C LYS A 202 36.45 -2.81 -5.84
N PRO A 203 36.69 -3.77 -6.75
CA PRO A 203 36.22 -3.68 -8.14
C PRO A 203 34.69 -3.61 -8.23
N ILE A 204 34.00 -4.42 -7.44
CA ILE A 204 32.53 -4.47 -7.45
C ILE A 204 31.94 -3.20 -6.86
N ARG A 205 32.55 -2.70 -5.79
CA ARG A 205 32.14 -1.45 -5.16
C ARG A 205 32.24 -0.28 -6.14
N MET A 206 33.35 -0.18 -6.88
CA MET A 206 33.52 0.87 -7.91
C MET A 206 32.43 0.79 -8.98
N TYR A 207 32.19 -0.41 -9.53
CA TYR A 207 31.11 -0.61 -10.49
C TYR A 207 29.73 -0.18 -9.95
N VAL A 208 29.40 -0.55 -8.71
CA VAL A 208 28.13 -0.16 -8.07
C VAL A 208 28.04 1.35 -7.90
N MET A 209 29.10 2.02 -7.46
CA MET A 209 29.10 3.48 -7.28
C MET A 209 28.93 4.20 -8.62
N ASP A 210 29.60 3.73 -9.67
CA ASP A 210 29.53 4.33 -11.01
C ASP A 210 28.16 4.12 -11.70
N ASN A 211 27.43 3.06 -11.30
CA ASN A 211 26.18 2.65 -11.94
C ASN A 211 24.94 2.71 -11.03
N LEU A 212 25.04 3.28 -9.82
CA LEU A 212 24.02 3.15 -8.78
C LEU A 212 22.62 3.58 -9.24
N ASP A 213 22.53 4.74 -9.91
CA ASP A 213 21.26 5.29 -10.40
C ASP A 213 20.64 4.40 -11.49
N SER A 214 21.48 3.90 -12.40
CA SER A 214 21.08 2.96 -13.45
C SER A 214 20.61 1.63 -12.88
N ILE A 215 21.27 1.12 -11.84
CA ILE A 215 20.86 -0.09 -11.11
C ILE A 215 19.49 0.12 -10.46
N ILE A 216 19.30 1.22 -9.72
CA ILE A 216 18.03 1.51 -9.05
C ILE A 216 16.90 1.67 -10.08
N ARG A 217 17.13 2.43 -11.16
CA ARG A 217 16.15 2.59 -12.24
C ARG A 217 15.78 1.25 -12.88
N PHE A 218 16.77 0.39 -13.09
CA PHE A 218 16.56 -0.94 -13.64
C PHE A 218 15.74 -1.83 -12.69
N ILE A 219 16.01 -1.79 -11.38
CA ILE A 219 15.22 -2.49 -10.35
C ILE A 219 13.76 -2.03 -10.45
N PHE A 220 13.46 -0.73 -10.38
CA PHE A 220 12.09 -0.24 -10.39
C PHE A 220 11.35 -0.48 -11.72
N THR A 221 12.05 -0.45 -12.85
CA THR A 221 11.47 -0.79 -14.17
C THR A 221 11.04 -2.27 -14.25
N ASN A 222 11.68 -3.14 -13.45
CA ASN A 222 11.47 -4.59 -13.48
C ASN A 222 10.96 -5.17 -12.15
N ILE A 223 10.59 -4.34 -11.17
CA ILE A 223 10.29 -4.77 -9.79
C ILE A 223 9.09 -5.72 -9.71
N ASN A 224 8.17 -5.63 -10.68
CA ASN A 224 7.00 -6.51 -10.81
C ASN A 224 7.16 -7.60 -11.89
N LYS A 225 8.35 -7.71 -12.51
CA LYS A 225 8.63 -8.65 -13.62
C LYS A 225 9.66 -9.71 -13.27
N TYR A 226 10.63 -9.36 -12.41
CA TYR A 226 11.73 -10.24 -12.03
C TYR A 226 11.43 -11.00 -10.75
N ASP A 227 12.11 -12.13 -10.58
CA ASP A 227 11.97 -12.96 -9.39
C ASP A 227 12.46 -12.23 -8.14
N LEU A 228 11.80 -12.51 -7.02
CA LEU A 228 12.02 -11.82 -5.75
C LEU A 228 13.46 -11.99 -5.25
N ASN A 229 14.07 -13.16 -5.48
CA ASN A 229 15.47 -13.40 -5.12
C ASN A 229 16.40 -12.42 -5.85
N ARG A 230 16.30 -12.31 -7.18
CA ARG A 230 17.11 -11.35 -7.96
C ARG A 230 17.00 -9.92 -7.41
N LEU A 231 15.79 -9.49 -7.06
CA LEU A 231 15.53 -8.15 -6.54
C LEU A 231 16.12 -7.97 -5.13
N CYS A 232 15.85 -8.89 -4.21
CA CYS A 232 16.40 -8.86 -2.85
C CYS A 232 17.92 -8.92 -2.86
N SER A 233 18.53 -9.84 -3.59
CA SER A 233 19.99 -9.97 -3.67
C SER A 233 20.63 -8.72 -4.28
N THR A 234 20.03 -8.11 -5.30
CA THR A 234 20.54 -6.84 -5.85
C THR A 234 20.44 -5.70 -4.83
N LEU A 235 19.29 -5.52 -4.17
CA LEU A 235 19.08 -4.48 -3.15
C LEU A 235 20.04 -4.65 -1.97
N TYR A 236 20.20 -5.91 -1.54
CA TYR A 236 21.18 -6.30 -0.54
C TYR A 236 22.60 -5.96 -1.00
N PHE A 237 22.95 -6.23 -2.26
CA PHE A 237 24.29 -5.95 -2.79
C PHE A 237 24.63 -4.45 -2.76
N ILE A 238 23.71 -3.60 -3.18
CA ILE A 238 23.94 -2.16 -3.28
C ILE A 238 23.71 -1.41 -1.96
N ASN A 239 23.24 -2.10 -0.92
CA ASN A 239 22.75 -1.46 0.32
C ASN A 239 23.79 -0.55 0.98
N THR A 240 25.09 -0.89 0.93
CA THR A 240 26.16 -0.16 1.61
C THR A 240 26.52 1.14 0.90
N GLU A 241 26.21 1.25 -0.39
CA GLU A 241 26.51 2.42 -1.21
C GLU A 241 25.32 3.39 -1.29
N ILE A 242 24.18 3.05 -0.71
CA ILE A 242 22.99 3.91 -0.63
C ILE A 242 22.99 4.67 0.71
N SER A 243 22.91 6.00 0.65
CA SER A 243 22.78 6.84 1.84
C SER A 243 21.48 6.57 2.61
N PRO A 244 21.43 6.75 3.95
CA PRO A 244 20.22 6.48 4.74
C PRO A 244 18.97 7.21 4.24
N LYS A 245 19.11 8.49 3.85
CA LYS A 245 18.01 9.28 3.29
C LYS A 245 17.49 8.66 1.98
N ARG A 246 18.39 8.20 1.12
CA ARG A 246 18.03 7.57 -0.15
C ARG A 246 17.38 6.20 0.05
N LYS A 247 17.77 5.44 1.08
CA LYS A 247 17.07 4.19 1.45
C LYS A 247 15.60 4.45 1.83
N LEU A 248 15.30 5.54 2.56
CA LEU A 248 13.93 5.90 2.90
C LEU A 248 13.09 6.23 1.66
N VAL A 249 13.66 6.95 0.69
CA VAL A 249 12.98 7.24 -0.58
C VAL A 249 12.70 5.93 -1.35
N ILE A 250 13.71 5.07 -1.50
CA ILE A 250 13.56 3.77 -2.17
C ILE A 250 12.51 2.90 -1.44
N ALA A 251 12.44 2.95 -0.11
CA ALA A 251 11.42 2.24 0.66
C ALA A 251 9.99 2.71 0.33
N LEU A 252 9.78 4.03 0.23
CA LEU A 252 8.50 4.58 -0.21
C LEU A 252 8.19 4.21 -1.67
N ASP A 253 9.17 4.23 -2.56
CA ASP A 253 9.00 3.81 -3.95
C ASP A 253 8.64 2.32 -4.05
N ILE A 254 9.24 1.46 -3.21
CA ILE A 254 8.86 0.03 -3.10
C ILE A 254 7.39 -0.09 -2.69
N LEU A 255 6.98 0.63 -1.63
CA LEU A 255 5.60 0.67 -1.16
C LEU A 255 4.62 1.19 -2.23
N MET A 256 5.07 2.06 -3.15
CA MET A 256 4.27 2.66 -4.21
C MET A 256 4.30 1.93 -5.55
N THR A 257 5.24 1.00 -5.77
CA THR A 257 5.43 0.34 -7.08
C THR A 257 5.15 -1.16 -7.05
N VAL A 258 5.47 -1.84 -5.94
CA VAL A 258 5.26 -3.29 -5.83
C VAL A 258 3.76 -3.59 -5.87
N LYS A 259 3.37 -4.52 -6.75
CA LYS A 259 1.97 -4.97 -6.91
C LYS A 259 1.58 -6.07 -5.93
N GLN A 260 2.52 -6.90 -5.51
CA GLN A 260 2.29 -7.99 -4.56
C GLN A 260 2.75 -7.58 -3.15
N PRO A 261 1.83 -7.23 -2.22
CA PRO A 261 2.20 -6.67 -0.91
C PRO A 261 3.11 -7.58 -0.07
N SER A 262 2.90 -8.90 -0.13
CA SER A 262 3.71 -9.86 0.63
C SER A 262 5.19 -9.90 0.25
N CYS A 263 5.58 -9.32 -0.89
CA CYS A 263 6.98 -9.21 -1.29
C CYS A 263 7.70 -8.02 -0.61
N ILE A 264 6.94 -7.02 -0.14
CA ILE A 264 7.48 -5.73 0.30
C ILE A 264 8.42 -5.90 1.49
N LEU A 265 8.01 -6.63 2.52
CA LEU A 265 8.82 -6.79 3.74
C LEU A 265 10.18 -7.45 3.46
N TYR A 266 10.26 -8.34 2.47
CA TYR A 266 11.52 -8.96 2.03
C TYR A 266 12.42 -7.99 1.28
N LEU A 267 11.86 -7.15 0.39
CA LEU A 267 12.61 -6.12 -0.33
C LEU A 267 13.13 -5.03 0.63
N ILE A 268 12.31 -4.62 1.59
CA ILE A 268 12.70 -3.66 2.65
C ILE A 268 13.81 -4.26 3.52
N SER A 269 13.67 -5.50 3.95
CA SER A 269 14.70 -6.20 4.73
C SER A 269 16.02 -6.29 3.97
N ALA A 270 16.00 -6.53 2.65
CA ALA A 270 17.19 -6.49 1.82
C ALA A 270 17.81 -5.09 1.69
N LEU A 271 17.00 -4.05 1.42
CA LEU A 271 17.43 -2.66 1.27
C LEU A 271 18.13 -2.12 2.53
N PHE A 272 17.60 -2.46 3.70
CA PHE A 272 18.16 -2.03 4.99
C PHE A 272 19.19 -3.01 5.54
N ASN A 273 19.49 -4.12 4.85
CA ASN A 273 20.35 -5.19 5.36
C ASN A 273 19.95 -5.59 6.79
N ASN A 274 18.65 -5.84 7.00
CA ASN A 274 18.09 -6.20 8.30
C ASN A 274 18.28 -5.16 9.42
N ASP A 275 18.65 -3.92 9.10
CA ASP A 275 18.93 -2.88 10.09
C ASP A 275 18.22 -1.56 9.76
N LEU A 276 17.00 -1.43 10.28
CA LEU A 276 16.25 -0.19 10.29
C LEU A 276 16.14 0.30 11.73
N VAL A 277 16.92 1.32 12.06
CA VAL A 277 16.85 1.95 13.39
C VAL A 277 15.72 2.98 13.40
N TYR A 278 14.65 2.65 14.13
CA TYR A 278 13.57 3.57 14.46
C TYR A 278 13.30 3.52 15.97
N ASP A 279 13.53 4.66 16.61
CA ASP A 279 13.09 4.91 17.97
C ASP A 279 11.85 5.80 17.91
N GLU A 280 10.74 5.26 18.39
CA GLU A 280 9.48 5.98 18.43
C GLU A 280 9.59 7.16 19.39
N THR A 281 9.31 8.35 18.86
CA THR A 281 9.22 9.57 19.66
C THR A 281 7.76 9.92 19.87
N ASP A 282 7.38 10.23 21.11
CA ASP A 282 6.01 10.69 21.48
C ASP A 282 5.72 12.15 21.07
N ASN A 283 6.54 12.71 20.18
CA ASN A 283 6.35 14.07 19.69
C ASN A 283 5.10 14.18 18.80
N GLU A 284 4.45 15.34 18.84
CA GLU A 284 3.37 15.69 17.91
C GLU A 284 3.87 15.61 16.46
N LEU A 285 3.02 15.10 15.55
CA LEU A 285 3.40 14.91 14.14
C LEU A 285 3.91 16.19 13.47
N SER A 286 3.33 17.34 13.80
CA SER A 286 3.71 18.65 13.26
C SER A 286 5.11 19.12 13.67
N LYS A 287 5.72 18.48 14.68
CA LYS A 287 7.06 18.80 15.18
C LYS A 287 8.11 17.77 14.76
N LEU A 288 7.71 16.70 14.09
CA LEU A 288 8.64 15.69 13.61
C LEU A 288 9.45 16.21 12.43
N SER A 289 10.73 15.85 12.39
CA SER A 289 11.50 16.01 11.17
C SER A 289 10.89 15.15 10.05
N SER A 290 11.10 15.51 8.78
CA SER A 290 10.61 14.70 7.66
C SER A 290 11.10 13.26 7.74
N ARG A 291 12.32 13.03 8.24
CA ARG A 291 12.88 11.70 8.46
C ARG A 291 12.06 10.91 9.48
N ASP A 292 11.78 11.49 10.64
CA ASP A 292 11.09 10.79 11.73
C ASP A 292 9.63 10.55 11.38
N LEU A 293 9.00 11.48 10.67
CA LEU A 293 7.65 11.31 10.14
C LEU A 293 7.58 10.13 9.16
N ILE A 294 8.54 10.03 8.22
CA ILE A 294 8.64 8.89 7.30
C ILE A 294 8.81 7.59 8.08
N LEU A 295 9.75 7.53 9.03
CA LEU A 295 10.00 6.32 9.81
C LEU A 295 8.78 5.87 10.63
N LYS A 296 8.03 6.83 11.21
CA LYS A 296 6.78 6.55 11.94
C LYS A 296 5.71 5.93 11.04
N VAL A 297 5.54 6.46 9.83
CA VAL A 297 4.61 5.91 8.83
C VAL A 297 5.08 4.55 8.33
N LEU A 298 6.38 4.39 8.03
CA LEU A 298 6.96 3.11 7.61
C LEU A 298 6.75 2.03 8.67
N ASN A 299 7.00 2.30 9.96
CA ASN A 299 6.76 1.33 11.03
C ASN A 299 5.29 0.92 11.08
N SER A 300 4.37 1.87 10.96
CA SER A 300 2.92 1.59 11.00
C SER A 300 2.46 0.76 9.80
N LEU A 301 2.96 1.07 8.60
CA LEU A 301 2.68 0.29 7.38
C LEU A 301 3.28 -1.11 7.44
N PHE A 302 4.54 -1.25 7.88
CA PHE A 302 5.19 -2.54 8.00
C PHE A 302 4.52 -3.41 9.06
N TYR A 303 4.09 -2.83 10.18
CA TYR A 303 3.32 -3.54 11.19
C TYR A 303 1.97 -4.01 10.63
N HIS A 304 1.26 -3.16 9.89
CA HIS A 304 0.00 -3.52 9.24
C HIS A 304 0.18 -4.66 8.23
N LEU A 305 1.16 -4.54 7.32
CA LEU A 305 1.50 -5.57 6.33
C LEU A 305 1.92 -6.88 6.98
N LEU A 306 2.73 -6.81 8.02
CA LEU A 306 3.17 -7.99 8.76
C LEU A 306 1.99 -8.75 9.34
N ASN A 307 1.03 -8.07 9.95
CA ASN A 307 -0.17 -8.73 10.50
C ASN A 307 -1.00 -9.39 9.40
N LEU A 308 -1.22 -8.69 8.28
CA LEU A 308 -1.92 -9.26 7.12
C LEU A 308 -1.23 -10.52 6.59
N ASP A 309 0.08 -10.47 6.36
CA ASP A 309 0.83 -11.62 5.86
C ASP A 309 0.83 -12.77 6.89
N MET A 310 0.98 -12.48 8.18
CA MET A 310 0.92 -13.49 9.24
C MET A 310 -0.45 -14.19 9.33
N ASP A 311 -1.54 -13.47 9.03
CA ASP A 311 -2.90 -14.04 8.97
C ASP A 311 -3.16 -14.84 7.68
N LEU A 312 -2.48 -14.48 6.58
CA LEU A 312 -2.65 -15.11 5.27
C LEU A 312 -1.84 -16.40 5.11
N TYR A 313 -0.61 -16.46 5.64
CA TYR A 313 0.30 -17.60 5.46
C TYR A 313 0.16 -18.67 6.53
N GLU A 314 0.01 -19.93 6.11
CA GLU A 314 0.05 -21.09 7.00
C GLU A 314 1.43 -21.79 7.00
N ASN A 315 2.30 -21.46 6.03
CA ASN A 315 3.62 -22.07 5.89
C ASN A 315 4.56 -21.67 7.05
N SER A 316 4.97 -22.64 7.86
CA SER A 316 5.81 -22.41 9.04
C SER A 316 7.18 -21.75 8.75
N ASN A 317 7.76 -21.98 7.57
CA ASN A 317 9.04 -21.34 7.20
C ASN A 317 8.85 -19.86 6.84
N ILE A 318 7.76 -19.53 6.15
CA ILE A 318 7.40 -18.14 5.85
C ILE A 318 7.10 -17.39 7.14
N LEU A 319 6.30 -17.96 8.05
CA LEU A 319 6.02 -17.36 9.35
C LEU A 319 7.29 -17.14 10.18
N LYS A 320 8.26 -18.08 10.14
CA LYS A 320 9.58 -17.88 10.77
C LYS A 320 10.34 -16.72 10.14
N ASN A 321 10.31 -16.59 8.82
CA ASN A 321 10.98 -15.49 8.11
C ASN A 321 10.34 -14.13 8.43
N LEU A 322 9.02 -14.04 8.44
CA LEU A 322 8.29 -12.83 8.82
C LEU A 322 8.61 -12.40 10.26
N ASN A 323 8.64 -13.35 11.21
CA ASN A 323 9.06 -13.06 12.57
C ASN A 323 10.52 -12.59 12.67
N ARG A 324 11.43 -13.13 11.85
CA ARG A 324 12.81 -12.64 11.76
C ARG A 324 12.85 -11.22 11.21
N ILE A 325 12.10 -10.91 10.15
CA ILE A 325 12.01 -9.56 9.58
C ILE A 325 11.49 -8.58 10.63
N LYS A 326 10.42 -8.93 11.36
CA LYS A 326 9.88 -8.14 12.48
C LYS A 326 10.97 -7.76 13.48
N ASN A 327 11.73 -8.75 13.93
CA ASN A 327 12.77 -8.55 14.93
C ASN A 327 13.96 -7.75 14.39
N ASN A 328 14.38 -8.04 13.16
CA ASN A 328 15.52 -7.39 12.51
C ASN A 328 15.26 -5.90 12.28
N LEU A 329 14.12 -5.58 11.66
CA LEU A 329 13.71 -4.21 11.37
C LEU A 329 13.11 -3.49 12.59
N SER A 330 13.10 -4.12 13.76
CA SER A 330 12.52 -3.58 14.99
C SER A 330 11.08 -3.08 14.81
N ILE A 331 10.26 -3.80 14.03
CA ILE A 331 8.87 -3.42 13.74
C ILE A 331 8.07 -3.55 15.04
N LYS A 332 7.68 -2.40 15.58
CA LYS A 332 6.91 -2.29 16.83
C LYS A 332 5.45 -2.09 16.52
N GLN A 333 4.58 -2.58 17.41
CA GLN A 333 3.18 -2.20 17.39
C GLN A 333 3.10 -0.68 17.59
N PRO A 334 2.52 0.06 16.63
CA PRO A 334 2.44 1.51 16.75
C PRO A 334 1.44 1.89 17.85
N ASN A 335 1.68 3.02 18.51
CA ASN A 335 0.76 3.59 19.49
C ASN A 335 -0.62 3.90 18.89
N GLU A 336 -0.64 4.26 17.61
CA GLU A 336 -1.83 4.58 16.82
C GLU A 336 -1.93 3.61 15.65
N ASN A 337 -3.15 3.17 15.34
CA ASN A 337 -3.34 2.34 14.16
C ASN A 337 -3.19 3.17 12.86
N LEU A 338 -3.11 2.48 11.73
CA LEU A 338 -2.88 3.10 10.42
C LEU A 338 -3.93 4.17 10.05
N TYR A 339 -5.19 3.97 10.45
CA TYR A 339 -6.29 4.90 10.18
C TYR A 339 -6.21 6.16 11.04
N GLU A 340 -5.88 6.01 12.33
CA GLU A 340 -5.65 7.13 13.24
C GLU A 340 -4.46 7.98 12.78
N LEU A 341 -3.38 7.33 12.35
CA LEU A 341 -2.21 8.01 11.81
C LEU A 341 -2.55 8.81 10.54
N LEU A 342 -3.33 8.21 9.64
CA LEU A 342 -3.85 8.90 8.46
C LEU A 342 -4.66 10.14 8.86
N ASP A 343 -5.60 10.01 9.80
CA ASP A 343 -6.41 11.14 10.26
C ASP A 343 -5.59 12.29 10.83
N LYS A 344 -4.47 11.98 11.49
CA LYS A 344 -3.54 13.01 11.98
C LYS A 344 -2.76 13.68 10.86
N LEU A 345 -2.30 12.92 9.86
CA LEU A 345 -1.61 13.46 8.69
C LEU A 345 -2.52 14.38 7.87
N LEU A 346 -3.81 14.05 7.75
CA LEU A 346 -4.80 14.87 7.07
C LEU A 346 -5.02 16.20 7.80
N LYS A 347 -4.92 16.22 9.13
CA LYS A 347 -5.11 17.42 9.97
C LYS A 347 -3.88 18.34 10.05
N LEU A 348 -2.77 18.00 9.40
CA LEU A 348 -1.62 18.89 9.33
C LEU A 348 -2.01 20.16 8.57
N ASN A 349 -1.77 21.33 9.18
CA ASN A 349 -2.19 22.60 8.62
C ASN A 349 -1.01 23.30 7.95
N TYR A 350 -0.69 22.88 6.72
CA TYR A 350 0.34 23.53 5.92
C TYR A 350 -0.22 24.71 5.12
N VAL A 351 0.59 25.75 5.01
CA VAL A 351 0.37 26.93 4.16
C VAL A 351 1.54 27.08 3.19
N ASN A 352 1.37 27.79 2.08
CA ASN A 352 2.39 27.97 1.03
C ASN A 352 2.87 26.61 0.48
N ILE A 353 1.90 25.87 -0.05
CA ILE A 353 2.09 24.57 -0.69
C ILE A 353 3.00 24.69 -1.92
N ILE A 354 2.82 25.75 -2.71
CA ILE A 354 3.68 26.07 -3.84
C ILE A 354 4.75 27.07 -3.40
N ASP A 355 6.00 26.62 -3.48
CA ASP A 355 7.18 27.45 -3.27
C ASP A 355 7.59 28.05 -4.62
N PHE A 356 7.05 29.24 -4.91
CA PHE A 356 7.29 29.95 -6.16
C PHE A 356 8.75 30.36 -6.35
N GLU A 357 9.47 30.66 -5.27
CA GLU A 357 10.88 31.05 -5.32
C GLU A 357 11.76 29.89 -5.81
N ASN A 358 11.56 28.70 -5.24
CA ASN A 358 12.31 27.49 -5.60
C ASN A 358 11.65 26.68 -6.73
N ARG A 359 10.56 27.18 -7.31
CA ARG A 359 9.81 26.56 -8.41
C ARG A 359 9.42 25.10 -8.16
N ARG A 360 8.93 24.81 -6.96
CA ARG A 360 8.57 23.44 -6.54
C ARG A 360 7.42 23.45 -5.55
N PHE A 361 6.86 22.28 -5.26
CA PHE A 361 6.07 22.11 -4.04
C PHE A 361 6.98 22.14 -2.82
N ASN A 362 6.48 22.72 -1.71
CA ASN A 362 7.19 22.73 -0.45
C ASN A 362 7.57 21.29 -0.03
N ASN A 363 8.84 21.07 0.33
CA ASN A 363 9.38 19.73 0.60
C ASN A 363 8.71 19.02 1.79
N GLU A 364 8.37 19.74 2.86
CA GLU A 364 7.73 19.17 4.04
C GLU A 364 6.30 18.74 3.71
N VAL A 365 5.59 19.62 3.01
CA VAL A 365 4.24 19.36 2.50
C VAL A 365 4.25 18.17 1.56
N ASN A 366 5.17 18.15 0.59
CA ASN A 366 5.31 17.07 -0.37
C ASN A 366 5.62 15.73 0.32
N THR A 367 6.41 15.75 1.39
CA THR A 367 6.65 14.57 2.21
C THR A 367 5.35 14.09 2.87
N ALA A 368 4.61 14.97 3.53
CA ALA A 368 3.35 14.61 4.18
C ALA A 368 2.31 14.07 3.18
N VAL A 369 2.15 14.73 2.03
CA VAL A 369 1.26 14.27 0.94
C VAL A 369 1.69 12.90 0.40
N SER A 370 2.99 12.69 0.19
CA SER A 370 3.51 11.39 -0.26
C SER A 370 3.23 10.27 0.75
N LEU A 371 3.28 10.57 2.05
CA LEU A 371 2.96 9.60 3.11
C LEU A 371 1.46 9.29 3.14
N VAL A 372 0.59 10.30 3.05
CA VAL A 372 -0.87 10.11 2.93
C VAL A 372 -1.20 9.25 1.72
N ARG A 373 -0.60 9.57 0.56
CA ARG A 373 -0.74 8.80 -0.69
C ARG A 373 -0.32 7.34 -0.51
N THR A 374 0.81 7.11 0.14
CA THR A 374 1.33 5.77 0.42
C THR A 374 0.36 4.98 1.30
N ILE A 375 -0.16 5.58 2.38
CA ILE A 375 -1.14 4.91 3.24
C ILE A 375 -2.42 4.56 2.48
N CYS A 376 -2.98 5.52 1.73
CA CYS A 376 -4.22 5.31 0.97
C CYS A 376 -4.10 4.18 -0.06
N ARG A 377 -2.93 3.98 -0.66
CA ARG A 377 -2.67 2.84 -1.56
C ARG A 377 -2.90 1.48 -0.90
N PHE A 378 -2.63 1.34 0.41
CA PHE A 378 -2.85 0.10 1.16
C PHE A 378 -4.27 -0.06 1.70
N LEU A 379 -5.01 1.04 1.84
CA LEU A 379 -6.38 1.03 2.35
C LEU A 379 -7.43 0.79 1.26
N ASP A 380 -7.01 0.57 0.01
CA ASP A 380 -7.84 0.50 -1.21
C ASP A 380 -8.50 1.82 -1.65
N TRP A 381 -8.90 1.87 -2.93
CA TRP A 381 -9.47 3.07 -3.53
C TRP A 381 -10.90 3.36 -3.06
N ASP A 382 -11.68 2.34 -2.70
CA ASP A 382 -13.06 2.54 -2.26
C ASP A 382 -13.09 3.20 -0.88
N TYR A 383 -12.26 2.75 0.05
CA TYR A 383 -12.06 3.45 1.33
C TYR A 383 -11.52 4.86 1.12
N THR A 384 -10.48 4.99 0.28
CA THR A 384 -9.84 6.29 0.00
C THR A 384 -10.85 7.28 -0.56
N TYR A 385 -11.64 6.90 -1.56
CA TYR A 385 -12.62 7.79 -2.16
C TYR A 385 -13.76 8.14 -1.20
N ASN A 386 -14.39 7.15 -0.58
CA ASN A 386 -15.60 7.40 0.20
C ASN A 386 -15.31 8.02 1.57
N THR A 387 -14.25 7.58 2.26
CA THR A 387 -13.97 8.01 3.64
C THR A 387 -12.89 9.08 3.73
N VAL A 388 -11.85 9.05 2.88
CA VAL A 388 -10.82 10.09 2.93
C VAL A 388 -11.26 11.30 2.12
N ILE A 389 -11.55 11.11 0.84
CA ILE A 389 -11.81 12.22 -0.08
C ILE A 389 -13.13 12.90 0.22
N LEU A 390 -14.24 12.17 0.28
CA LEU A 390 -15.57 12.77 0.41
C LEU A 390 -15.88 13.27 1.83
N GLU A 391 -15.38 12.61 2.87
CA GLU A 391 -15.76 12.93 4.25
C GLU A 391 -14.73 13.81 4.98
N LYS A 392 -13.44 13.74 4.64
CA LYS A 392 -12.36 14.34 5.45
C LYS A 392 -11.65 15.51 4.77
N LEU A 393 -11.65 15.61 3.44
CA LEU A 393 -10.93 16.66 2.72
C LEU A 393 -11.80 17.89 2.43
N ASP A 394 -11.41 19.05 2.97
CA ASP A 394 -11.92 20.37 2.58
C ASP A 394 -11.13 20.95 1.38
N ILE A 395 -11.45 20.48 0.17
CA ILE A 395 -10.69 20.79 -1.04
C ILE A 395 -10.97 22.18 -1.64
N LYS A 396 -11.98 22.90 -1.15
CA LYS A 396 -12.32 24.25 -1.68
C LYS A 396 -11.60 25.35 -0.92
N ASN A 397 -11.32 25.12 0.36
CA ASN A 397 -10.76 26.15 1.24
C ASN A 397 -9.38 25.80 1.79
N ASN A 398 -8.92 24.54 1.63
CA ASN A 398 -7.63 24.11 2.15
C ASN A 398 -6.68 23.66 1.00
N PRO A 399 -5.63 24.46 0.69
CA PRO A 399 -4.62 24.11 -0.31
C PRO A 399 -3.92 22.77 -0.04
N TYR A 400 -3.64 22.44 1.21
CA TYR A 400 -3.03 21.16 1.57
C TYR A 400 -3.95 19.98 1.24
N HIS A 401 -5.23 20.05 1.60
CA HIS A 401 -6.21 19.03 1.22
C HIS A 401 -6.39 18.91 -0.29
N THR A 402 -6.35 20.05 -0.99
CA THR A 402 -6.39 20.08 -2.46
C THR A 402 -5.18 19.35 -3.05
N TYR A 403 -3.98 19.55 -2.49
CA TYR A 403 -2.78 18.86 -2.93
C TYR A 403 -2.76 17.37 -2.58
N ILE A 404 -3.36 16.97 -1.45
CA ILE A 404 -3.62 15.56 -1.15
C ILE A 404 -4.53 14.95 -2.22
N LEU A 405 -5.69 15.56 -2.48
CA LEU A 405 -6.62 15.06 -3.50
C LEU A 405 -5.97 15.00 -4.87
N ALA A 406 -5.15 16.00 -5.21
CA ALA A 406 -4.37 16.04 -6.42
C ALA A 406 -3.50 14.79 -6.57
N SER A 407 -2.66 14.52 -5.58
CA SER A 407 -1.72 13.41 -5.59
C SER A 407 -2.41 12.04 -5.61
N LEU A 408 -3.51 11.90 -4.86
CA LEU A 408 -4.34 10.69 -4.87
C LEU A 408 -5.01 10.48 -6.23
N SER A 409 -5.54 11.53 -6.85
CA SER A 409 -6.25 11.45 -8.13
C SER A 409 -5.32 11.07 -9.30
N VAL A 410 -4.07 11.57 -9.30
CA VAL A 410 -3.05 11.17 -10.30
C VAL A 410 -2.72 9.68 -10.15
N SER A 411 -2.54 9.20 -8.92
CA SER A 411 -2.26 7.79 -8.65
C SER A 411 -3.42 6.91 -9.11
N ALA A 412 -4.65 7.25 -8.72
CA ALA A 412 -5.85 6.52 -9.12
C ALA A 412 -6.09 6.56 -10.63
N TYR A 413 -5.82 7.68 -11.30
CA TYR A 413 -5.91 7.76 -12.77
C TYR A 413 -4.89 6.82 -13.43
N SER A 414 -3.66 6.74 -12.91
CA SER A 414 -2.63 5.84 -13.46
C SER A 414 -2.94 4.36 -13.27
N GLU A 415 -3.59 3.99 -12.16
CA GLU A 415 -3.89 2.59 -11.82
C GLU A 415 -5.25 2.12 -12.37
N LEU A 416 -6.27 2.97 -12.31
CA LEU A 416 -7.67 2.65 -12.61
C LEU A 416 -8.20 3.31 -13.90
N GLY A 417 -7.54 4.35 -14.41
CA GLY A 417 -8.03 5.17 -15.52
C GLY A 417 -9.15 6.13 -15.12
N LEU A 418 -9.92 6.61 -16.11
CA LEU A 418 -11.03 7.57 -15.93
C LEU A 418 -12.34 6.91 -15.46
N VAL A 419 -12.26 6.12 -14.40
CA VAL A 419 -13.45 5.60 -13.71
C VAL A 419 -14.28 6.75 -13.13
N LYS A 420 -15.58 6.50 -12.83
CA LYS A 420 -16.54 7.53 -12.43
C LYS A 420 -16.05 8.40 -11.27
N SER A 421 -15.45 7.80 -10.23
CA SER A 421 -14.90 8.51 -9.08
C SER A 421 -13.76 9.47 -9.46
N VAL A 422 -12.82 9.01 -10.29
CA VAL A 422 -11.68 9.83 -10.77
C VAL A 422 -12.16 10.96 -11.67
N LYS A 423 -13.10 10.66 -12.58
CA LYS A 423 -13.72 11.67 -13.45
C LYS A 423 -14.44 12.75 -12.64
N ASN A 424 -15.15 12.38 -11.58
CA ASN A 424 -15.83 13.33 -10.70
C ASN A 424 -14.83 14.27 -10.02
N ILE A 425 -13.70 13.76 -9.54
CA ILE A 425 -12.63 14.57 -8.95
C ILE A 425 -12.10 15.61 -9.95
N PHE A 426 -11.78 15.19 -11.18
CA PHE A 426 -11.28 16.13 -12.20
C PHE A 426 -12.33 17.15 -12.63
N ASN A 427 -13.61 16.79 -12.65
CA ASN A 427 -14.68 17.76 -12.88
C ASN A 427 -14.80 18.76 -11.72
N GLU A 428 -14.65 18.32 -10.48
CA GLU A 428 -14.66 19.19 -9.31
C GLU A 428 -13.47 20.15 -9.34
N PHE A 429 -12.27 19.71 -9.74
CA PHE A 429 -11.13 20.61 -9.95
C PHE A 429 -11.43 21.70 -10.98
N VAL A 430 -12.13 21.39 -12.08
CA VAL A 430 -12.54 22.41 -13.05
C VAL A 430 -13.49 23.44 -12.42
N PHE A 431 -14.42 22.99 -11.57
CA PHE A 431 -15.33 23.90 -10.86
C PHE A 431 -14.61 24.77 -9.83
N ILE A 432 -13.59 24.22 -9.14
CA ILE A 432 -12.82 24.92 -8.11
C ILE A 432 -11.86 25.97 -8.70
N MET A 433 -11.42 25.81 -9.95
CA MET A 433 -10.60 26.80 -10.66
C MET A 433 -11.41 28.04 -11.08
N ASP A 434 -12.10 28.66 -10.13
CA ASP A 434 -12.99 29.80 -10.35
C ASP A 434 -12.35 31.16 -10.06
N LYS A 435 -11.16 31.21 -9.45
CA LYS A 435 -10.42 32.43 -9.10
C LYS A 435 -8.91 32.18 -8.98
N PRO A 436 -8.05 33.22 -9.07
CA PRO A 436 -6.60 33.06 -8.99
C PRO A 436 -6.14 32.95 -7.52
N CYS A 437 -6.16 31.73 -6.97
CA CYS A 437 -5.65 31.42 -5.63
C CYS A 437 -4.87 30.10 -5.62
N GLU A 438 -4.16 29.82 -4.52
CA GLU A 438 -3.30 28.63 -4.40
C GLU A 438 -4.04 27.31 -4.65
N VAL A 439 -5.29 27.18 -4.20
CA VAL A 439 -6.15 26.02 -4.49
C VAL A 439 -6.31 25.83 -6.01
N SER A 440 -6.69 26.88 -6.73
CA SER A 440 -6.85 26.86 -8.19
C SER A 440 -5.53 26.58 -8.90
N TYR A 441 -4.42 27.10 -8.39
CA TYR A 441 -3.09 26.86 -8.94
C TYR A 441 -2.69 25.38 -8.84
N ILE A 442 -2.99 24.72 -7.71
CA ILE A 442 -2.78 23.29 -7.55
C ILE A 442 -3.65 22.50 -8.55
N CYS A 443 -4.94 22.84 -8.66
CA CYS A 443 -5.85 22.22 -9.63
C CYS A 443 -5.35 22.39 -11.08
N TYR A 444 -4.85 23.58 -11.42
CA TYR A 444 -4.28 23.89 -12.74
C TYR A 444 -3.06 23.00 -13.05
N VAL A 445 -2.13 22.85 -12.10
CA VAL A 445 -0.92 22.04 -12.29
C VAL A 445 -1.25 20.57 -12.58
N ILE A 446 -2.33 20.02 -12.01
CA ILE A 446 -2.78 18.65 -12.29
C ILE A 446 -3.44 18.59 -13.66
N LEU A 447 -4.39 19.50 -13.91
CA LEU A 447 -5.27 19.40 -15.06
C LEU A 447 -4.55 19.73 -16.36
N LYS A 448 -3.46 20.51 -16.36
CA LYS A 448 -2.78 20.89 -17.61
C LYS A 448 -2.24 19.69 -18.39
N THR A 449 -1.95 18.57 -17.72
CA THR A 449 -1.47 17.33 -18.38
C THR A 449 -2.61 16.36 -18.74
N ILE A 450 -3.81 16.53 -18.16
CA ILE A 450 -4.94 15.60 -18.29
C ILE A 450 -6.08 16.21 -19.13
N ARG A 451 -6.35 17.51 -18.96
CA ARG A 451 -7.42 18.32 -19.56
C ARG A 451 -6.90 19.71 -19.95
N SER A 452 -5.99 19.75 -20.91
CA SER A 452 -5.36 21.00 -21.36
C SER A 452 -6.36 22.03 -21.89
N ASP A 453 -7.50 21.58 -22.41
CA ASP A 453 -8.62 22.41 -22.85
C ASP A 453 -9.13 23.30 -21.71
N LYS A 454 -9.41 22.71 -20.55
CA LYS A 454 -9.99 23.43 -19.40
C LYS A 454 -9.01 24.34 -18.70
N THR A 455 -7.73 23.97 -18.69
CA THR A 455 -6.68 24.87 -18.19
C THR A 455 -6.42 26.06 -19.11
N GLY A 456 -6.67 25.90 -20.43
CA GLY A 456 -6.62 27.02 -21.38
C GLY A 456 -7.66 28.08 -21.08
N GLU A 457 -8.92 27.67 -20.84
CA GLU A 457 -10.01 28.55 -20.41
C GLU A 457 -9.62 29.32 -19.14
N PHE A 458 -9.12 28.64 -18.10
CA PHE A 458 -8.67 29.29 -16.87
C PHE A 458 -7.61 30.38 -17.10
N LEU A 459 -6.60 30.10 -17.93
CA LEU A 459 -5.57 31.09 -18.25
C LEU A 459 -6.11 32.27 -19.05
N GLU A 460 -7.03 32.03 -19.98
CA GLU A 460 -7.65 33.11 -20.77
C GLU A 460 -8.35 34.14 -19.87
N PHE A 461 -9.06 33.67 -18.84
CA PHE A 461 -9.78 34.54 -17.90
C PHE A 461 -8.89 35.17 -16.83
N TYR A 462 -7.85 34.47 -16.35
CA TYR A 462 -7.14 34.88 -15.13
C TYR A 462 -5.66 35.22 -15.29
N LYS A 463 -5.04 35.04 -16.47
CA LYS A 463 -3.60 35.33 -16.68
C LYS A 463 -3.17 36.73 -16.24
N ASP A 464 -4.03 37.75 -16.40
CA ASP A 464 -3.70 39.13 -16.08
C ASP A 464 -3.78 39.41 -14.56
N ASN A 465 -4.43 38.51 -13.81
CA ASN A 465 -4.56 38.56 -12.36
C ASN A 465 -3.55 37.66 -11.63
N ILE A 466 -2.72 36.93 -12.37
CA ILE A 466 -1.66 36.07 -11.83
C ILE A 466 -0.32 36.75 -12.09
N ASP A 467 0.54 36.81 -11.09
CA ASP A 467 1.91 37.31 -11.25
C ASP A 467 2.64 36.55 -12.38
N GLN A 468 3.38 37.26 -13.23
CA GLN A 468 4.00 36.66 -14.42
C GLN A 468 5.07 35.62 -14.08
N ASP A 469 5.83 35.83 -13.00
CA ASP A 469 6.81 34.84 -12.55
C ASP A 469 6.10 33.62 -11.96
N HIS A 470 5.02 33.83 -11.21
CA HIS A 470 4.18 32.72 -10.74
C HIS A 470 3.59 31.92 -11.89
N LEU A 471 3.06 32.58 -12.93
CA LEU A 471 2.49 31.92 -14.11
C LEU A 471 3.52 31.04 -14.81
N LYS A 472 4.76 31.53 -14.95
CA LYS A 472 5.88 30.75 -15.50
C LYS A 472 6.15 29.49 -14.65
N VAL A 473 6.20 29.63 -13.34
CA VAL A 473 6.39 28.50 -12.42
C VAL A 473 5.25 27.50 -12.55
N LEU A 474 3.99 27.94 -12.58
CA LEU A 474 2.83 27.06 -12.73
C LEU A 474 2.86 26.28 -14.06
N ASN A 475 3.38 26.88 -15.12
CA ASN A 475 3.54 26.22 -16.42
C ASN A 475 4.67 25.16 -16.41
N GLU A 476 5.72 25.36 -15.64
CA GLU A 476 6.85 24.42 -15.48
C GLU A 476 6.56 23.29 -14.47
N LEU A 477 5.78 23.56 -13.41
CA LEU A 477 5.55 22.63 -12.28
C LEU A 477 4.84 21.34 -12.71
N LEU A 478 5.22 20.19 -12.19
CA LEU A 478 4.51 18.92 -12.44
C LEU A 478 4.28 18.18 -11.13
N ILE A 479 3.14 17.49 -11.03
CA ILE A 479 2.85 16.55 -9.95
C ILE A 479 3.21 15.16 -10.47
N TYR A 480 4.18 14.52 -9.81
CA TYR A 480 4.67 13.18 -10.15
C TYR A 480 4.10 12.10 -9.22
#